data_AF-A0A8J7JAE6-F1
#
_entry.id   AF-A0A8J7JAE6-F1
#
_cell.length_a   1.000
_cell.length_b   1.000
_cell.length_c   1.000
_cell.angle_alpha   90.00
_cell.angle_beta   90.00
_cell.angle_gamma   90.00
#
_symmetry.space_group_name_H-M   'P 1'
#
loop_
_entity.id
_entity.type
_entity.pdbx_description
1 polymer ?
#
loop_
_entity_poly.entity_id
_entity_poly.type
_entity_poly.pdbx_seq_one_letter_code
_entity_poly.pdbx_strand_id
1 'polypeptide(L)'
;MSKKKKKYYTVWKGHHTGVFESWNDCKAQIKNFQGAQYKSFSTFEAAKAALKGNYKDYIGKTASFKSDLTPEQLKKIGQPNYNSISVDAASSGNPGIMEYRGVDTKTKKQLFIQGPFEEGTNNIGEFLAIVHGLAFLKNNNSDRIIYTDSKTAISWVKKKSCNTKLERNDKNKSLFELVDRAVHWLKKNTYTTVIVKWETKAWGEIPADFGRK
;
A
#
# COMPACT_ATOMS: atom_id res chain seq x y z
N MET A 1 2.78 -26.09 -6.32
CA MET A 1 4.13 -25.46 -6.17
C MET A 1 4.26 -24.36 -7.22
N SER A 2 4.40 -23.08 -6.84
CA SER A 2 4.46 -22.01 -7.83
C SER A 2 5.81 -22.03 -8.55
N LYS A 3 5.76 -22.07 -9.89
CA LYS A 3 6.94 -22.03 -10.75
C LYS A 3 7.58 -20.65 -10.60
N LYS A 4 8.79 -20.55 -10.06
CA LYS A 4 9.51 -19.26 -9.93
C LYS A 4 9.57 -18.60 -11.31
N LYS A 5 9.00 -17.39 -11.44
CA LYS A 5 9.03 -16.63 -12.69
C LYS A 5 10.48 -16.37 -13.10
N LYS A 6 10.83 -16.66 -14.36
CA LYS A 6 12.18 -16.41 -14.92
C LYS A 6 12.49 -14.92 -14.80
N LYS A 7 13.73 -14.60 -14.42
CA LYS A 7 14.24 -13.22 -14.29
C LYS A 7 15.47 -13.06 -15.18
N TYR A 8 15.68 -11.84 -15.65
CA TYR A 8 16.83 -11.43 -16.45
C TYR A 8 17.58 -10.36 -15.68
N TYR A 9 18.90 -10.31 -15.76
CA TYR A 9 19.72 -9.42 -14.94
C TYR A 9 20.61 -8.57 -15.82
N THR A 10 20.47 -7.25 -15.71
CA THR A 10 21.37 -6.31 -16.37
C THR A 10 22.49 -5.96 -15.41
N VAL A 11 23.74 -6.04 -15.87
CA VAL A 11 24.94 -5.59 -15.17
C VAL A 11 25.54 -4.43 -15.94
N TRP A 12 25.51 -3.24 -15.36
CA TRP A 12 26.14 -2.01 -15.88
C TRP A 12 27.57 -1.82 -15.35
N LYS A 13 27.89 -2.43 -14.21
CA LYS A 13 29.25 -2.43 -13.63
C LYS A 13 29.49 -3.73 -12.87
N GLY A 14 30.53 -4.45 -13.26
CA GLY A 14 30.91 -5.76 -12.73
C GLY A 14 32.10 -6.31 -13.52
N HIS A 15 32.49 -7.56 -13.29
CA HIS A 15 33.56 -8.24 -14.04
C HIS A 15 33.25 -8.28 -15.55
N HIS A 16 31.99 -8.57 -15.91
CA HIS A 16 31.48 -8.41 -17.27
C HIS A 16 30.10 -7.74 -17.28
N THR A 17 29.93 -6.75 -18.15
CA THR A 17 28.67 -6.04 -18.37
C THR A 17 27.81 -6.77 -19.39
N GLY A 18 26.49 -6.75 -19.22
CA GLY A 18 25.59 -7.42 -20.14
C GLY A 18 24.26 -7.80 -19.52
N VAL A 19 23.50 -8.61 -20.25
CA VAL A 19 22.25 -9.24 -19.78
C VAL A 19 22.50 -10.71 -19.52
N PHE A 20 22.16 -11.17 -18.32
CA PHE A 20 22.31 -12.55 -17.87
C PHE A 20 20.93 -13.17 -17.61
N GLU A 21 20.74 -14.42 -18.01
CA GLU A 21 19.44 -15.11 -17.86
C GLU A 21 19.28 -15.87 -16.54
N SER A 22 20.37 -16.01 -15.78
CA SER A 22 20.39 -16.68 -14.49
C SER A 22 21.01 -15.80 -13.40
N TRP A 23 20.56 -16.02 -12.17
CA TRP A 23 21.17 -15.35 -11.01
C TRP A 23 22.61 -15.78 -10.80
N ASN A 24 22.96 -17.04 -11.10
CA ASN A 24 24.31 -17.55 -10.91
C ASN A 24 25.30 -16.83 -11.83
N ASP A 25 24.93 -16.61 -13.09
CA ASP A 25 25.77 -15.91 -14.06
C ASP A 25 25.93 -14.43 -13.70
N CYS A 26 24.81 -13.78 -13.31
CA CYS A 26 24.84 -12.41 -12.79
C CYS A 26 25.73 -12.30 -11.55
N LYS A 27 25.56 -13.22 -10.59
CA LYS A 27 26.32 -13.25 -9.33
C LYS A 27 27.81 -13.41 -9.59
N ALA A 28 28.20 -14.26 -10.55
CA ALA A 28 29.60 -14.40 -10.96
C ALA A 28 30.20 -13.07 -11.44
N GLN A 29 29.40 -12.18 -12.04
CA GLN A 29 29.88 -10.88 -12.52
C GLN A 29 29.95 -9.79 -11.45
N ILE A 30 29.22 -9.93 -10.34
CA ILE A 30 29.16 -8.88 -9.30
C ILE A 30 29.85 -9.28 -8.00
N LYS A 31 30.15 -10.57 -7.81
CA LYS A 31 30.78 -11.08 -6.59
C LYS A 31 32.16 -10.45 -6.41
N ASN A 32 32.37 -9.89 -5.22
CA ASN A 32 33.61 -9.20 -4.81
C ASN A 32 34.02 -8.02 -5.72
N PHE A 33 33.07 -7.46 -6.48
CA PHE A 33 33.30 -6.30 -7.33
C PHE A 33 32.82 -5.03 -6.60
N GLN A 34 33.74 -4.14 -6.22
CA GLN A 34 33.39 -2.92 -5.49
C GLN A 34 32.56 -1.97 -6.36
N GLY A 35 31.38 -1.60 -5.86
CA GLY A 35 30.45 -0.72 -6.56
C GLY A 35 29.77 -1.37 -7.77
N ALA A 36 29.57 -2.69 -7.74
CA ALA A 36 28.81 -3.38 -8.79
C ALA A 36 27.40 -2.79 -8.97
N GLN A 37 26.98 -2.65 -10.22
CA GLN A 37 25.72 -2.05 -10.61
C GLN A 37 24.91 -3.06 -11.41
N TYR A 38 23.82 -3.56 -10.81
CA TYR A 38 22.96 -4.55 -11.44
C TYR A 38 21.49 -4.41 -11.01
N LYS A 39 20.56 -4.97 -11.80
CA LYS A 39 19.12 -5.04 -11.49
C LYS A 39 18.47 -6.20 -12.24
N SER A 40 17.45 -6.81 -11.62
CA SER A 40 16.62 -7.84 -12.26
C SER A 40 15.39 -7.27 -12.97
N PHE A 41 15.01 -7.88 -14.08
CA PHE A 41 13.85 -7.57 -14.93
C PHE A 41 13.03 -8.85 -15.20
N SER A 42 11.75 -8.67 -15.54
CA SER A 42 10.84 -9.77 -15.86
C SER A 42 10.96 -10.29 -17.30
N THR A 43 11.47 -9.48 -18.24
CA THR A 43 11.65 -9.85 -19.65
C THR A 43 13.07 -9.56 -20.14
N PHE A 44 13.53 -10.34 -21.12
CA PHE A 44 14.84 -10.17 -21.75
C PHE A 44 14.93 -8.81 -22.46
N GLU A 45 13.86 -8.41 -23.15
CA GLU A 45 13.77 -7.12 -23.84
C GLU A 45 13.92 -5.95 -22.88
N ALA A 46 13.28 -6.01 -21.70
CA ALA A 46 13.42 -4.98 -20.68
C ALA A 46 14.86 -4.90 -20.15
N ALA A 47 15.52 -6.04 -19.92
CA ALA A 47 16.92 -6.07 -19.50
C ALA A 47 17.87 -5.51 -20.58
N LYS A 48 17.63 -5.84 -21.85
CA LYS A 48 18.42 -5.34 -22.99
C LYS A 48 18.21 -3.85 -23.24
N ALA A 49 16.98 -3.37 -23.10
CA ALA A 49 16.67 -1.95 -23.15
C ALA A 49 17.36 -1.20 -21.99
N ALA A 50 17.32 -1.77 -20.79
CA ALA A 50 17.94 -1.18 -19.61
C ALA A 50 19.47 -1.09 -19.72
N LEU A 51 20.12 -2.06 -20.38
CA LEU A 51 21.56 -2.03 -20.65
C LEU A 51 21.97 -0.82 -21.51
N LYS A 52 21.09 -0.29 -22.36
CA LYS A 52 21.35 0.91 -23.17
C LYS A 52 21.21 2.21 -22.37
N GLY A 53 20.57 2.18 -21.20
CA GLY A 53 20.37 3.33 -20.31
C GLY A 53 21.36 3.35 -19.13
N ASN A 54 21.23 4.33 -18.22
CA ASN A 54 22.11 4.47 -17.08
C ASN A 54 21.57 3.70 -15.86
N TYR A 55 22.43 3.04 -15.08
CA TYR A 55 22.06 2.38 -13.81
C TYR A 55 21.21 3.29 -12.90
N LYS A 56 21.53 4.59 -12.83
CA LYS A 56 20.79 5.58 -12.01
C LYS A 56 19.33 5.76 -12.46
N ASP A 57 19.00 5.48 -13.72
CA ASP A 57 17.62 5.55 -14.22
C ASP A 57 16.76 4.42 -13.69
N TYR A 58 17.37 3.31 -13.28
CA TYR A 58 16.70 2.10 -12.83
C TYR A 58 16.82 1.87 -11.32
N ILE A 59 17.63 2.66 -10.62
CA ILE A 59 17.96 2.48 -9.21
C ILE A 59 17.51 3.71 -8.45
N GLY A 60 16.81 3.51 -7.33
CA GLY A 60 16.13 4.59 -6.61
C GLY A 60 14.79 5.01 -7.24
N LYS A 61 14.55 4.72 -8.52
CA LYS A 61 13.19 4.71 -9.07
C LYS A 61 12.51 3.40 -8.67
N THR A 62 11.61 3.47 -7.68
CA THR A 62 10.54 2.47 -7.55
C THR A 62 9.96 2.25 -8.94
N ALA A 63 9.87 0.99 -9.37
CA ALA A 63 9.28 0.66 -10.67
C ALA A 63 8.00 1.49 -10.81
N SER A 64 7.93 2.37 -11.81
CA SER A 64 6.73 3.15 -12.02
C SER A 64 5.61 2.14 -12.23
N PHE A 65 4.57 2.25 -11.40
CA PHE A 65 3.42 1.36 -11.49
C PHE A 65 2.92 1.39 -12.94
N LYS A 66 2.87 0.22 -13.57
CA LYS A 66 2.24 0.04 -14.88
C LYS A 66 0.92 -0.67 -14.63
N SER A 67 -0.17 0.02 -14.95
CA SER A 67 -1.51 -0.54 -14.93
C SER A 67 -1.66 -1.60 -16.02
N ASP A 68 -2.37 -2.67 -15.71
CA ASP A 68 -2.80 -3.69 -16.70
C ASP A 68 -4.11 -3.29 -17.41
N LEU A 69 -4.66 -2.10 -17.13
CA LEU A 69 -5.90 -1.60 -17.73
C LEU A 69 -5.65 -0.95 -19.09
N THR A 70 -6.66 -0.97 -19.97
CA THR A 70 -6.59 -0.30 -21.28
C THR A 70 -6.62 1.23 -21.13
N PRO A 71 -6.13 2.00 -22.12
CA PRO A 71 -6.23 3.46 -22.11
C PRO A 71 -7.66 3.98 -21.91
N GLU A 72 -8.67 3.31 -22.48
CA GLU A 72 -10.08 3.68 -22.36
C GLU A 72 -10.60 3.46 -20.94
N GLN A 73 -10.19 2.37 -20.28
CA GLN A 73 -10.52 2.09 -18.88
C GLN A 73 -9.88 3.13 -17.96
N LEU A 74 -8.61 3.45 -18.19
CA LEU A 74 -7.90 4.49 -17.43
C LEU A 74 -8.54 5.87 -17.61
N LYS A 75 -8.97 6.21 -18.83
CA LYS A 75 -9.67 7.47 -19.11
C LYS A 75 -11.00 7.58 -18.35
N LYS A 76 -11.74 6.46 -18.20
CA LYS A 76 -12.98 6.41 -17.42
C LYS A 76 -12.76 6.56 -15.92
N ILE A 77 -11.67 5.99 -15.39
CA ILE A 77 -11.31 6.09 -13.96
C ILE A 77 -10.78 7.47 -13.61
N GLY A 78 -9.99 8.06 -14.52
CA GLY A 78 -9.36 9.36 -14.32
C GLY A 78 -8.20 9.31 -13.34
N GLN A 79 -7.85 10.50 -12.83
CA GLN A 79 -6.78 10.68 -11.84
C GLN A 79 -7.37 10.76 -10.42
N PRO A 80 -6.62 10.34 -9.39
CA PRO A 80 -7.05 10.54 -8.00
C PRO A 80 -7.27 12.02 -7.69
N ASN A 81 -8.26 12.33 -6.86
CA ASN A 81 -8.38 13.66 -6.28
C ASN A 81 -7.31 13.82 -5.20
N TYR A 82 -6.28 14.62 -5.46
CA TYR A 82 -5.18 14.83 -4.52
C TYR A 82 -5.53 15.71 -3.31
N ASN A 83 -6.66 16.43 -3.32
CA ASN A 83 -7.21 17.09 -2.14
C ASN A 83 -7.99 16.08 -1.27
N SER A 84 -7.28 15.07 -0.77
CA SER A 84 -7.84 13.93 -0.04
C SER A 84 -6.84 13.35 0.95
N ILE A 85 -7.31 12.64 1.95
CA ILE A 85 -6.45 11.78 2.77
C ILE A 85 -6.62 10.33 2.32
N SER A 86 -5.56 9.54 2.43
CA SER A 86 -5.59 8.10 2.18
C SER A 86 -5.38 7.37 3.50
N VAL A 87 -6.14 6.31 3.75
CA VAL A 87 -6.03 5.50 4.96
C VAL A 87 -5.83 4.04 4.62
N ASP A 88 -5.03 3.35 5.42
CA ASP A 88 -4.75 1.93 5.26
C ASP A 88 -4.38 1.28 6.61
N ALA A 89 -4.45 -0.04 6.65
CA ALA A 89 -4.01 -0.86 7.78
C ALA A 89 -3.11 -2.00 7.33
N ALA A 90 -2.25 -2.44 8.24
CA ALA A 90 -1.41 -3.60 8.06
C ALA A 90 -1.53 -4.52 9.28
N SER A 91 -1.44 -5.82 9.03
CA SER A 91 -1.46 -6.83 10.08
C SER A 91 -0.40 -7.90 9.81
N SER A 92 0.51 -8.12 10.76
CA SER A 92 1.50 -9.21 10.73
C SER A 92 0.87 -10.48 11.29
N GLY A 93 0.29 -11.28 10.40
CA GLY A 93 -0.67 -12.34 10.75
C GLY A 93 -2.11 -11.79 10.72
N ASN A 94 -3.11 -12.64 10.47
CA ASN A 94 -4.51 -12.21 10.41
C ASN A 94 -5.44 -13.28 11.01
N PRO A 95 -5.68 -13.27 12.33
CA PRO A 95 -5.34 -12.20 13.28
C PRO A 95 -3.83 -12.14 13.61
N GLY A 96 -3.35 -10.95 14.01
CA GLY A 96 -1.96 -10.71 14.38
C GLY A 96 -1.70 -9.27 14.81
N ILE A 97 -0.42 -8.86 14.85
CA ILE A 97 -0.05 -7.51 15.25
C ILE A 97 -0.53 -6.51 14.20
N MET A 98 -1.45 -5.62 14.58
CA MET A 98 -2.18 -4.75 13.65
C MET A 98 -1.91 -3.28 13.91
N GLU A 99 -1.69 -2.50 12.86
CA GLU A 99 -1.59 -1.05 12.92
C GLU A 99 -2.33 -0.40 11.73
N TYR A 100 -2.66 0.87 11.87
CA TYR A 100 -3.29 1.63 10.80
C TYR A 100 -2.81 3.07 10.78
N ARG A 101 -2.92 3.74 9.63
CA ARG A 101 -2.51 5.13 9.47
C ARG A 101 -3.35 5.89 8.47
N GLY A 102 -3.23 7.21 8.54
CA GLY A 102 -3.75 8.14 7.54
C GLY A 102 -2.64 9.06 7.06
N VAL A 103 -2.59 9.31 5.75
CA VAL A 103 -1.61 10.19 5.12
C VAL A 103 -2.31 11.18 4.20
N ASP A 104 -1.65 12.31 3.96
CA ASP A 104 -2.00 13.19 2.84
C ASP A 104 -1.77 12.47 1.50
N THR A 105 -2.80 12.33 0.65
CA THR A 105 -2.73 11.52 -0.58
C THR A 105 -1.63 11.98 -1.54
N LYS A 106 -1.37 13.30 -1.62
CA LYS A 106 -0.39 13.87 -2.56
C LYS A 106 1.03 13.74 -2.04
N THR A 107 1.26 14.18 -0.82
CA THR A 107 2.60 14.31 -0.23
C THR A 107 3.05 13.07 0.52
N LYS A 108 2.12 12.16 0.83
CA LYS A 108 2.33 10.98 1.70
C LYS A 108 2.75 11.35 3.13
N LYS A 109 2.62 12.61 3.53
CA LYS A 109 2.88 13.04 4.91
C LYS A 109 1.91 12.33 5.84
N GLN A 110 2.43 11.64 6.85
CA GLN A 110 1.63 10.98 7.86
C GLN A 110 0.87 12.02 8.70
N LEU A 111 -0.45 11.86 8.76
CA LEU A 111 -1.36 12.71 9.52
C LEU A 111 -1.68 12.08 10.88
N PHE A 112 -1.85 10.76 10.89
CA PHE A 112 -2.02 9.97 12.11
C PHE A 112 -1.56 8.53 11.88
N ILE A 113 -1.22 7.85 12.97
CA ILE A 113 -0.90 6.43 13.04
C ILE A 113 -1.40 5.88 14.38
N GLN A 114 -1.83 4.63 14.41
CA GLN A 114 -2.28 3.97 15.63
C GLN A 114 -1.91 2.49 15.62
N GLY A 115 -1.52 2.00 16.79
CA GLY A 115 -0.96 0.67 16.98
C GLY A 115 0.53 0.75 17.30
N PRO A 116 1.25 -0.39 17.26
CA PRO A 116 0.71 -1.73 17.02
C PRO A 116 -0.23 -2.20 18.13
N PHE A 117 -1.34 -2.83 17.75
CA PHE A 117 -2.20 -3.62 18.62
C PHE A 117 -1.72 -5.07 18.60
N GLU A 118 -1.68 -5.73 19.75
CA GLU A 118 -1.12 -7.09 19.88
C GLU A 118 -1.86 -8.11 19.00
N GLU A 119 -3.20 -8.02 18.95
CA GLU A 119 -4.02 -8.92 18.14
C GLU A 119 -5.20 -8.17 17.50
N GLY A 120 -5.21 -8.11 16.17
CA GLY A 120 -6.26 -7.54 15.36
C GLY A 120 -6.32 -8.19 13.98
N THR A 121 -7.33 -7.82 13.19
CA THR A 121 -7.42 -8.24 11.78
C THR A 121 -7.25 -7.05 10.86
N ASN A 122 -6.85 -7.31 9.61
CA ASN A 122 -6.70 -6.26 8.61
C ASN A 122 -8.00 -5.44 8.44
N ASN A 123 -9.15 -6.12 8.37
CA ASN A 123 -10.45 -5.46 8.21
C ASN A 123 -10.83 -4.56 9.40
N ILE A 124 -10.46 -4.94 10.64
CA ILE A 124 -10.67 -4.06 11.81
C ILE A 124 -9.80 -2.81 11.67
N GLY A 125 -8.52 -2.98 11.31
CA GLY A 125 -7.61 -1.86 11.09
C GLY A 125 -8.13 -0.90 10.02
N GLU A 126 -8.53 -1.41 8.85
CA GLU A 126 -9.08 -0.61 7.76
C GLU A 126 -10.35 0.16 8.20
N PHE A 127 -11.24 -0.49 8.95
CA PHE A 127 -12.43 0.16 9.51
C PHE A 127 -12.07 1.30 10.46
N LEU A 128 -11.17 1.04 11.41
CA LEU A 128 -10.71 2.04 12.38
C LEU A 128 -10.01 3.21 11.68
N ALA A 129 -9.22 2.94 10.64
CA ALA A 129 -8.52 3.96 9.87
C ALA A 129 -9.50 4.95 9.21
N ILE A 130 -10.60 4.47 8.65
CA ILE A 130 -11.64 5.34 8.07
C ILE A 130 -12.33 6.16 9.17
N VAL A 131 -12.73 5.55 10.30
CA VAL A 131 -13.41 6.28 11.37
C VAL A 131 -12.50 7.33 12.00
N HIS A 132 -11.22 7.01 12.20
CA HIS A 132 -10.21 7.98 12.64
C HIS A 132 -10.09 9.13 11.61
N GLY A 133 -10.00 8.81 10.31
CA GLY A 133 -9.98 9.80 9.24
C GLY A 133 -11.20 10.74 9.25
N LEU A 134 -12.40 10.20 9.46
CA LEU A 134 -13.63 11.00 9.58
C LEU A 134 -13.57 11.95 10.77
N ALA A 135 -13.17 11.44 11.95
CA ALA A 135 -13.04 12.26 13.15
C ALA A 135 -11.94 13.33 13.00
N PHE A 136 -10.82 12.97 12.39
CA PHE A 136 -9.72 13.88 12.10
C PHE A 136 -10.16 15.03 11.19
N LEU A 137 -10.82 14.74 10.06
CA LEU A 137 -11.28 15.77 9.14
C LEU A 137 -12.35 16.67 9.77
N LYS A 138 -13.29 16.09 10.52
CA LYS A 138 -14.31 16.84 11.25
C LYS A 138 -13.68 17.81 12.26
N ASN A 139 -12.73 17.35 13.07
CA ASN A 139 -12.06 18.18 14.07
C ASN A 139 -11.23 19.33 13.46
N ASN A 140 -10.78 19.16 12.21
CA ASN A 140 -10.02 20.17 11.49
C ASN A 140 -10.89 21.01 10.53
N ASN A 141 -12.22 20.90 10.59
CA ASN A 141 -13.15 21.56 9.67
C ASN A 141 -12.75 21.40 8.18
N SER A 142 -12.28 20.21 7.81
CA SER A 142 -11.79 19.92 6.47
C SER A 142 -12.85 19.25 5.59
N ASP A 143 -12.93 19.70 4.34
CA ASP A 143 -13.83 19.21 3.29
C ASP A 143 -13.21 18.10 2.42
N ARG A 144 -11.98 17.69 2.73
CA ARG A 144 -11.24 16.65 1.99
C ARG A 144 -12.00 15.34 1.99
N ILE A 145 -11.83 14.56 0.92
CA ILE A 145 -12.36 13.19 0.85
C ILE A 145 -11.39 12.18 1.49
N ILE A 146 -11.88 10.98 1.78
CA ILE A 146 -11.08 9.85 2.29
C ILE A 146 -10.99 8.77 1.20
N TYR A 147 -9.77 8.34 0.87
CA TYR A 147 -9.51 7.13 0.11
C TYR A 147 -9.18 5.96 1.03
N THR A 148 -9.72 4.79 0.68
CA THR A 148 -9.35 3.48 1.23
C THR A 148 -9.46 2.46 0.11
N ASP A 149 -8.62 1.44 0.08
CA ASP A 149 -8.76 0.33 -0.86
C ASP A 149 -9.66 -0.80 -0.34
N SER A 150 -10.21 -0.67 0.88
CA SER A 150 -11.08 -1.68 1.50
C SER A 150 -12.57 -1.46 1.25
N LYS A 151 -13.18 -2.33 0.45
CA LYS A 151 -14.64 -2.36 0.29
C LYS A 151 -15.36 -2.83 1.56
N THR A 152 -14.72 -3.70 2.34
CA THR A 152 -15.26 -4.22 3.61
C THR A 152 -15.42 -3.09 4.61
N ALA A 153 -14.36 -2.31 4.83
CA ALA A 153 -14.37 -1.21 5.76
C ALA A 153 -15.36 -0.10 5.35
N ILE A 154 -15.44 0.24 4.05
CA ILE A 154 -16.48 1.15 3.52
C ILE A 154 -17.89 0.64 3.89
N SER A 155 -18.15 -0.67 3.71
CA SER A 155 -19.44 -1.26 4.07
C SER A 155 -19.74 -1.15 5.56
N TRP A 156 -18.74 -1.43 6.42
CA TRP A 156 -18.87 -1.37 7.88
C TRP A 156 -19.12 0.06 8.38
N VAL A 157 -18.44 1.06 7.82
CA VAL A 157 -18.67 2.47 8.14
C VAL A 157 -20.08 2.90 7.73
N LYS A 158 -20.54 2.55 6.52
CA LYS A 158 -21.92 2.82 6.08
C LYS A 158 -22.96 2.19 6.99
N LYS A 159 -22.70 0.98 7.49
CA LYS A 159 -23.56 0.26 8.45
C LYS A 159 -23.39 0.73 9.90
N LYS A 160 -22.43 1.65 10.16
CA LYS A 160 -22.05 2.10 11.51
C LYS A 160 -21.79 0.94 12.48
N SER A 161 -21.17 -0.13 11.99
CA SER A 161 -20.92 -1.36 12.76
C SER A 161 -19.68 -2.09 12.23
N CYS A 162 -18.85 -2.58 13.16
CA CYS A 162 -17.67 -3.41 12.86
C CYS A 162 -18.06 -4.89 12.89
N ASN A 163 -18.37 -5.47 11.72
CA ASN A 163 -18.86 -6.85 11.60
C ASN A 163 -17.72 -7.89 11.55
N THR A 164 -16.82 -7.84 12.53
CA THR A 164 -15.69 -8.75 12.65
C THR A 164 -16.09 -10.11 13.23
N LYS A 165 -15.34 -11.15 12.89
CA LYS A 165 -15.44 -12.50 13.49
C LYS A 165 -14.38 -12.76 14.56
N LEU A 166 -13.47 -11.81 14.79
CA LEU A 166 -12.46 -11.93 15.85
C LEU A 166 -13.16 -11.93 17.21
N GLU A 167 -12.91 -12.96 18.02
CA GLU A 167 -13.46 -13.06 19.38
C GLU A 167 -12.68 -12.14 20.33
N ARG A 168 -13.38 -11.56 21.31
CA ARG A 168 -12.76 -10.70 22.32
C ARG A 168 -11.98 -11.54 23.33
N ASN A 169 -10.74 -11.14 23.62
CA ASN A 169 -9.88 -11.73 24.62
C ASN A 169 -8.95 -10.65 25.22
N ASP A 170 -8.08 -11.04 26.14
CA ASP A 170 -7.21 -10.09 26.85
C ASP A 170 -6.20 -9.39 25.92
N LYS A 171 -5.71 -10.06 24.87
CA LYS A 171 -4.73 -9.51 23.92
C LYS A 171 -5.31 -8.41 23.03
N ASN A 172 -6.59 -8.52 22.70
CA ASN A 172 -7.29 -7.59 21.81
C ASN A 172 -8.23 -6.63 22.55
N LYS A 173 -8.19 -6.60 23.89
CA LYS A 173 -9.04 -5.73 24.72
C LYS A 173 -8.94 -4.25 24.32
N SER A 174 -7.73 -3.70 24.24
CA SER A 174 -7.51 -2.29 23.88
C SER A 174 -7.96 -1.97 22.45
N LEU A 175 -7.82 -2.93 21.53
CA LEU A 175 -8.33 -2.80 20.17
C LEU A 175 -9.86 -2.72 20.16
N PHE A 176 -10.53 -3.60 20.88
CA PHE A 176 -11.99 -3.63 20.92
C PHE A 176 -12.60 -2.44 21.67
N GLU A 177 -11.94 -1.91 22.70
CA GLU A 177 -12.30 -0.64 23.31
C GLU A 177 -12.28 0.50 22.27
N LEU A 178 -11.28 0.51 21.38
CA LEU A 178 -11.22 1.46 20.28
C LEU A 178 -12.31 1.22 19.22
N VAL A 179 -12.64 -0.04 18.90
CA VAL A 179 -13.77 -0.40 18.02
C VAL A 179 -15.09 0.11 18.59
N ASP A 180 -15.32 -0.08 19.89
CA ASP A 180 -16.55 0.37 20.55
C ASP A 180 -16.68 1.89 20.51
N ARG A 181 -15.57 2.61 20.77
CA ARG A 181 -15.50 4.06 20.61
C ARG A 181 -15.77 4.52 19.18
N ALA A 182 -15.20 3.83 18.19
CA ALA A 182 -15.40 4.14 16.77
C ALA A 182 -16.87 3.96 16.35
N VAL A 183 -17.50 2.85 16.74
CA VAL A 183 -18.92 2.59 16.49
C VAL A 183 -19.80 3.63 17.19
N HIS A 184 -19.48 3.97 18.45
CA HIS A 184 -20.18 5.01 19.18
C HIS A 184 -20.08 6.37 18.47
N TRP A 185 -18.87 6.75 18.03
CA TRP A 185 -18.64 7.99 17.31
C TRP A 185 -19.48 8.08 16.03
N LEU A 186 -19.50 7.02 15.21
CA LEU A 186 -20.30 6.96 13.99
C LEU A 186 -21.80 7.12 14.27
N LYS A 187 -22.31 6.58 15.37
CA LYS A 187 -23.72 6.68 15.77
C LYS A 187 -24.09 8.07 16.29
N LYS A 188 -23.17 8.75 16.97
CA LYS A 188 -23.41 10.06 17.61
C LYS A 188 -23.00 11.27 16.77
N ASN A 189 -22.28 11.06 15.66
CA ASN A 189 -21.82 12.13 14.79
C ASN A 189 -22.42 12.06 13.39
N THR A 190 -22.48 13.22 12.75
CA THR A 190 -22.72 13.38 11.33
C THR A 190 -21.45 13.80 10.62
N TYR A 191 -21.32 13.40 9.36
CA TYR A 191 -20.25 13.79 8.47
C TYR A 191 -20.79 13.90 7.04
N THR A 192 -20.25 14.84 6.27
CA THR A 192 -20.51 14.97 4.81
C THR A 192 -19.34 14.43 3.99
N THR A 193 -18.25 14.04 4.66
CA THR A 193 -17.04 13.50 4.04
C THR A 193 -17.34 12.31 3.14
N VAL A 194 -16.91 12.41 1.89
CA VAL A 194 -17.05 11.33 0.90
C VAL A 194 -15.94 10.31 1.12
N ILE A 195 -16.32 9.04 1.23
CA ILE A 195 -15.38 7.91 1.33
C ILE A 195 -15.35 7.21 -0.02
N VAL A 196 -14.18 7.15 -0.65
CA VAL A 196 -13.99 6.68 -2.02
C VAL A 196 -13.08 5.46 -2.04
N LYS A 197 -13.42 4.48 -2.88
CA LYS A 197 -12.55 3.32 -3.14
C LYS A 197 -11.32 3.79 -3.92
N TRP A 198 -10.13 3.49 -3.42
CA TRP A 198 -8.89 3.66 -4.17
C TRP A 198 -8.80 2.64 -5.31
N GLU A 199 -8.55 3.10 -6.53
CA GLU A 199 -8.46 2.26 -7.72
C GLU A 199 -7.05 1.67 -7.89
N THR A 200 -6.70 0.69 -7.06
CA THR A 200 -5.34 0.10 -7.00
C THR A 200 -4.82 -0.37 -8.36
N LYS A 201 -5.71 -0.89 -9.22
CA LYS A 201 -5.34 -1.32 -10.59
C LYS A 201 -4.99 -0.16 -11.51
N ALA A 202 -5.52 1.04 -11.28
CA ALA A 202 -5.27 2.21 -12.09
C ALA A 202 -4.13 3.07 -11.55
N TRP A 203 -4.02 3.17 -10.22
CA TRP A 203 -3.16 4.16 -9.55
C TRP A 203 -2.01 3.54 -8.75
N GLY A 204 -1.94 2.21 -8.66
CA GLY A 204 -0.97 1.49 -7.84
C GLY A 204 -1.41 1.38 -6.39
N GLU A 205 -0.50 0.99 -5.51
CA GLU A 205 -0.79 0.88 -4.07
C GLU A 205 -1.25 2.23 -3.50
N ILE A 206 -2.17 2.17 -2.54
CA ILE A 206 -2.71 3.37 -1.90
C ILE A 206 -1.57 4.13 -1.20
N PRO A 207 -1.58 5.48 -1.17
CA PRO A 207 -0.50 6.24 -0.54
C PRO A 207 -0.20 5.90 0.93
N ALA A 208 -1.20 5.36 1.64
CA ALA A 208 -1.07 4.91 3.02
C ALA A 208 -0.52 3.47 3.16
N ASP A 209 -0.25 2.73 2.08
CA ASP A 209 0.24 1.35 2.12
C ASP A 209 1.56 1.22 2.89
N PHE A 210 1.63 0.27 3.83
CA PHE A 210 2.78 0.07 4.71
C PHE A 210 4.01 -0.52 4.02
N GLY A 211 3.89 -1.02 2.78
CA GLY A 211 4.99 -1.60 2.01
C GLY A 211 5.49 -2.94 2.52
N ARG A 212 4.68 -3.68 3.29
CA ARG A 212 5.08 -4.94 3.97
C ARG A 212 4.47 -6.21 3.35
N LYS A 213 4.20 -6.21 2.04
CA LYS A 213 3.69 -7.38 1.31
C LYS A 213 4.80 -8.38 0.96
#